data_AF-A0A239B876-F1
#
_entry.id   AF-A0A239B876-F1
#
_cell.length_a   1.000
_cell.length_b   1.000
_cell.length_c   1.000
_cell.angle_alpha   90.00
_cell.angle_beta   90.00
_cell.angle_gamma   90.00
#
_symmetry.space_group_name_H-M   'P 1'
#
loop_
_entity.id
_entity.type
_entity.pdbx_description
1 polymer ?
#
loop_
_entity_poly.entity_id
_entity_poly.type
_entity_poly.pdbx_seq_one_letter_code
_entity_poly.pdbx_strand_id
1 'polypeptide(L)'
;MVRQRHLAKVVGSADPWVVPFVVQLVGEYVLEILVIIRDELRDLATPGSRSHLAYGQFIVDNPAFFARTQRRVVSYWSCYYRSAYSSFRGYPGCSLLDLLRSAASDRAGHPWPNLAPAGTRLDGYC
;
A
#
# COMPACT_ATOMS: atom_id res chain seq x y z
N MET A 1 -11.22 -14.74 10.36
CA MET A 1 -10.79 -15.81 9.43
C MET A 1 -11.68 -16.02 8.17
N VAL A 2 -12.84 -15.36 8.01
CA VAL A 2 -13.64 -15.48 6.76
C VAL A 2 -13.16 -14.53 5.65
N ARG A 3 -12.75 -13.30 6.00
CA ARG A 3 -12.21 -12.30 5.05
C ARG A 3 -10.96 -12.77 4.31
N GLN A 4 -10.03 -13.40 5.02
CA GLN A 4 -8.73 -13.83 4.50
C GLN A 4 -8.85 -14.94 3.44
N ARG A 5 -9.79 -15.88 3.61
CA ARG A 5 -10.01 -17.00 2.68
C ARG A 5 -10.66 -16.60 1.36
N HIS A 6 -11.43 -15.50 1.37
CA HIS A 6 -12.01 -14.93 0.14
C HIS A 6 -11.03 -13.99 -0.55
N LEU A 7 -10.19 -13.28 0.21
CA LEU A 7 -9.15 -12.42 -0.32
C LEU A 7 -8.18 -13.17 -1.25
N ALA A 8 -7.69 -14.35 -0.84
CA ALA A 8 -6.80 -15.18 -1.65
C ALA A 8 -7.37 -15.61 -3.01
N LYS A 9 -8.70 -15.61 -3.20
CA LYS A 9 -9.34 -15.94 -4.48
C LYS A 9 -9.52 -14.73 -5.40
N VAL A 10 -9.41 -13.52 -4.87
CA VAL A 10 -9.76 -12.27 -5.56
C VAL A 10 -8.51 -11.45 -5.88
N VAL A 11 -7.48 -11.47 -5.04
CA VAL A 11 -6.28 -10.63 -5.23
C VAL A 11 -5.48 -11.03 -6.47
N GLY A 12 -5.53 -12.30 -6.89
CA GLY A 12 -4.92 -12.74 -8.16
C GLY A 12 -5.64 -12.25 -9.43
N SER A 13 -6.83 -11.65 -9.31
CA SER A 13 -7.52 -11.02 -10.44
C SER A 13 -7.28 -9.51 -10.43
N ALA A 14 -6.53 -9.02 -11.42
CA ALA A 14 -6.37 -7.59 -11.69
C ALA A 14 -7.59 -7.02 -12.45
N ASP A 15 -8.80 -7.44 -12.08
CA ASP A 15 -10.03 -6.83 -12.57
C ASP A 15 -10.21 -5.45 -11.91
N PRO A 16 -10.59 -4.40 -12.66
CA PRO A 16 -10.70 -3.04 -12.11
C PRO A 16 -11.62 -2.91 -10.88
N TRP A 17 -12.64 -3.77 -10.75
CA TRP A 17 -13.57 -3.74 -9.62
C TRP A 17 -12.96 -4.27 -8.31
N VAL A 18 -11.87 -5.05 -8.37
CA VAL A 18 -11.17 -5.59 -7.19
C VAL A 18 -10.30 -4.51 -6.53
N VAL A 19 -9.73 -3.63 -7.33
CA VAL A 19 -8.74 -2.62 -6.92
C VAL A 19 -9.21 -1.77 -5.73
N PRO A 20 -10.43 -1.21 -5.68
CA PRO A 20 -10.88 -0.40 -4.54
C PRO A 20 -10.88 -1.18 -3.22
N PHE A 21 -11.24 -2.46 -3.25
CA PHE A 21 -11.28 -3.31 -2.06
C PHE A 21 -9.89 -3.63 -1.54
N VAL A 22 -8.95 -3.91 -2.44
CA VAL A 22 -7.56 -4.16 -2.04
C VAL A 22 -6.91 -2.91 -1.50
N VAL A 23 -7.07 -1.75 -2.17
CA VAL A 23 -6.54 -0.47 -1.67
C VAL A 23 -7.16 -0.10 -0.31
N GLN A 24 -8.45 -0.37 -0.10
CA GLN A 24 -9.07 -0.19 1.22
C GLN A 24 -8.40 -1.07 2.28
N LEU A 25 -8.16 -2.34 1.97
CA LEU A 25 -7.55 -3.31 2.89
C LEU A 25 -6.11 -2.95 3.26
N VAL A 26 -5.37 -2.26 2.38
CA VAL A 26 -4.05 -1.69 2.72
C VAL A 26 -4.15 -0.73 3.90
N GLY A 27 -5.24 0.02 3.99
CA GLY A 27 -5.49 0.98 5.07
C GLY A 27 -6.03 0.36 6.37
N GLU A 28 -6.11 -0.96 6.48
CA GLU A 28 -6.58 -1.65 7.69
C GLU A 28 -5.42 -2.01 8.62
N TYR A 29 -5.69 -2.17 9.91
CA TYR A 29 -4.66 -2.37 10.95
C TYR A 29 -4.10 -3.80 10.99
N VAL A 30 -4.48 -4.70 10.11
CA VAL A 30 -4.15 -6.14 10.21
C VAL A 30 -2.89 -6.45 9.42
N LEU A 31 -1.77 -6.72 10.11
CA LEU A 31 -0.47 -6.98 9.51
C LEU A 31 -0.49 -8.17 8.52
N GLU A 32 -1.21 -9.24 8.83
CA GLU A 32 -1.33 -10.43 7.99
C GLU A 32 -1.97 -10.11 6.63
N ILE A 33 -2.89 -9.14 6.59
CA ILE A 33 -3.51 -8.68 5.35
C ILE A 33 -2.47 -7.96 4.49
N LEU A 34 -1.62 -7.13 5.09
CA LEU A 34 -0.55 -6.43 4.36
C LEU A 34 0.47 -7.40 3.76
N VAL A 35 0.83 -8.45 4.51
CA VAL A 35 1.74 -9.49 4.03
C VAL A 35 1.14 -10.25 2.85
N ILE A 36 -0.13 -10.67 2.96
CA ILE A 36 -0.84 -11.37 1.87
C ILE A 36 -0.95 -10.49 0.64
N ILE A 37 -1.40 -9.24 0.79
CA ILE A 37 -1.53 -8.32 -0.36
C ILE A 37 -0.17 -8.12 -1.03
N ARG A 38 0.91 -7.98 -0.26
CA ARG A 38 2.25 -7.85 -0.83
C ARG A 38 2.68 -9.08 -1.62
N ASP A 39 2.36 -10.28 -1.13
CA ASP A 39 2.70 -11.53 -1.82
C ASP A 39 1.85 -11.79 -3.07
N GLU A 40 0.58 -11.43 -3.03
CA GLU A 40 -0.34 -11.60 -4.16
C GLU A 40 -0.13 -10.52 -5.24
N LEU A 41 0.26 -9.30 -4.86
CA LEU A 41 0.53 -8.18 -5.78
C LEU A 41 2.03 -8.07 -6.16
N ARG A 42 2.75 -9.19 -6.27
CA ARG A 42 4.17 -9.18 -6.68
C ARG A 42 4.40 -8.55 -8.05
N ASP A 43 3.45 -8.70 -8.97
CA ASP A 43 3.52 -8.13 -10.32
C ASP A 43 3.26 -6.62 -10.34
N LEU A 44 2.74 -6.01 -9.27
CA LEU A 44 2.58 -4.55 -9.12
C LEU A 44 3.93 -3.81 -9.24
N ALA A 45 5.03 -4.48 -8.87
CA ALA A 45 6.38 -3.95 -8.98
C ALA A 45 6.93 -3.92 -10.42
N THR A 46 6.27 -4.60 -11.36
CA THR A 46 6.67 -4.66 -12.76
C THR A 46 5.92 -3.60 -13.57
N PRO A 47 6.60 -2.55 -14.07
CA PRO A 47 5.95 -1.54 -14.91
C PRO A 47 5.25 -2.16 -16.12
N GLY A 48 4.04 -1.69 -16.42
CA GLY A 48 3.24 -2.22 -17.52
C GLY A 48 2.54 -3.57 -17.25
N SER A 49 2.73 -4.19 -16.08
CA SER A 49 1.93 -5.36 -15.69
C SER A 49 0.45 -5.00 -15.54
N ARG A 50 -0.41 -6.01 -15.57
CA ARG A 50 -1.87 -5.81 -15.44
C ARG A 50 -2.22 -5.15 -14.10
N SER A 51 -1.63 -5.61 -12.99
CA SER A 51 -1.82 -4.97 -11.68
C SER A 51 -1.25 -3.56 -11.65
N HIS A 52 -0.04 -3.35 -12.18
CA HIS A 52 0.58 -2.02 -12.21
C HIS A 52 -0.31 -0.99 -12.92
N LEU A 53 -0.82 -1.33 -14.10
CA LEU A 53 -1.71 -0.45 -14.86
C LEU A 53 -3.05 -0.22 -14.14
N ALA A 54 -3.67 -1.28 -13.60
CA ALA A 54 -4.99 -1.20 -12.95
C ALA A 54 -4.96 -0.36 -11.67
N TYR A 55 -3.97 -0.60 -10.79
CA TYR A 55 -3.83 0.15 -9.54
C TYR A 55 -3.38 1.58 -9.79
N GLY A 56 -2.47 1.80 -10.75
CA GLY A 56 -2.07 3.15 -11.17
C GLY A 56 -3.26 3.98 -11.66
N GLN A 57 -4.09 3.42 -12.56
CA GLN A 57 -5.29 4.07 -13.06
C GLN A 57 -6.27 4.42 -11.93
N PHE A 58 -6.58 3.46 -11.06
CA PHE A 58 -7.52 3.69 -9.96
C PHE A 58 -7.06 4.82 -9.02
N ILE A 59 -5.76 4.89 -8.69
CA ILE A 59 -5.23 5.92 -7.81
C ILE A 59 -5.29 7.31 -8.47
N VAL A 60 -4.95 7.39 -9.75
CA VAL A 60 -5.05 8.63 -10.54
C VAL A 60 -6.50 9.13 -10.58
N ASP A 61 -7.46 8.23 -10.76
CA ASP A 61 -8.89 8.58 -10.79
C ASP A 61 -9.45 8.92 -9.40
N ASN A 62 -8.82 8.43 -8.32
CA ASN A 62 -9.32 8.53 -6.95
C ASN A 62 -8.27 9.02 -5.94
N PRO A 63 -7.66 10.22 -6.13
CA PRO A 63 -6.54 10.68 -5.32
C PRO A 63 -6.88 10.82 -3.83
N ALA A 64 -8.10 11.28 -3.51
CA ALA A 64 -8.55 11.43 -2.13
C ALA A 64 -8.69 10.09 -1.39
N PHE A 65 -9.07 9.02 -2.12
CA PHE A 65 -9.20 7.67 -1.58
C PHE A 65 -7.82 7.13 -1.17
N PHE A 66 -6.84 7.25 -2.06
CA PHE A 66 -5.48 6.81 -1.77
C PHE A 66 -4.81 7.67 -0.69
N ALA A 67 -5.04 8.98 -0.67
CA ALA A 67 -4.55 9.86 0.39
C ALA A 67 -5.08 9.46 1.78
N ARG A 68 -6.36 9.09 1.89
CA ARG A 68 -6.94 8.56 3.13
C ARG A 68 -6.31 7.24 3.54
N THR A 69 -6.07 6.35 2.59
CA THR A 69 -5.40 5.07 2.81
C THR A 69 -3.98 5.28 3.37
N GLN A 70 -3.18 6.15 2.77
CA GLN A 70 -1.84 6.51 3.26
C GLN A 70 -1.87 6.97 4.73
N ARG A 71 -2.79 7.87 5.08
CA ARG A 71 -2.92 8.38 6.46
C ARG A 71 -3.27 7.28 7.46
N ARG A 72 -4.16 6.34 7.09
CA ARG A 72 -4.52 5.21 7.95
C ARG A 72 -3.34 4.27 8.20
N VAL A 73 -2.60 3.91 7.14
CA VAL A 73 -1.39 3.07 7.26
C VAL A 73 -0.39 3.68 8.25
N VAL A 74 -0.13 4.99 8.13
CA VAL A 74 0.77 5.71 9.05
C VAL A 74 0.22 5.73 10.47
N SER A 75 -1.07 6.05 10.63
CA SER A 75 -1.72 6.12 11.94
C SER A 75 -1.69 4.78 12.67
N TYR A 76 -1.98 3.68 11.96
CA TYR A 76 -2.01 2.34 12.55
C TYR A 76 -0.62 1.79 12.83
N TRP A 77 0.35 2.06 11.96
CA TRP A 77 1.75 1.79 12.30
C TRP A 77 2.14 2.48 13.61
N SER A 78 1.85 3.79 13.73
CA SER A 78 2.22 4.59 14.89
C SER A 78 1.58 4.07 16.18
N CYS A 79 0.30 3.68 16.12
CA CYS A 79 -0.48 3.25 17.29
C CYS A 79 -0.20 1.80 17.72
N TYR A 80 -0.06 0.87 16.77
CA TYR A 80 -0.06 -0.57 17.07
C TYR A 80 1.28 -1.26 16.80
N TYR A 81 2.10 -0.72 15.90
CA TYR A 81 3.25 -1.44 15.36
C TYR A 81 4.58 -0.73 15.55
N ARG A 82 4.60 0.47 16.14
CA ARG A 82 5.82 1.26 16.33
C ARG A 82 6.87 0.58 17.22
N SER A 83 6.44 -0.25 18.17
CA SER A 83 7.35 -1.04 19.03
C SER A 83 8.03 -2.17 18.25
N ALA A 84 7.31 -2.84 17.35
CA ALA A 84 7.84 -3.92 16.51
C ALA A 84 8.60 -3.39 15.28
N TYR A 85 8.22 -2.22 14.78
CA TYR A 85 8.80 -1.54 13.63
C TYR A 85 9.18 -0.12 14.01
N SER A 86 10.38 0.05 14.54
CA SER A 86 10.89 1.33 15.07
C SER A 86 10.90 2.47 14.04
N SER A 87 10.96 2.14 12.75
CA SER A 87 10.81 3.09 11.64
C SER A 87 9.66 2.68 10.72
N PHE A 88 8.97 3.68 10.16
CA PHE A 88 7.90 3.42 9.17
C PHE A 88 8.43 2.68 7.94
N ARG A 89 9.68 2.95 7.53
CA ARG A 89 10.35 2.26 6.41
C ARG A 89 10.45 0.74 6.62
N GLY A 90 10.55 0.28 7.87
CA GLY A 90 10.56 -1.15 8.19
C GLY A 90 9.19 -1.82 8.17
N TYR A 91 8.11 -1.03 8.20
CA TYR A 91 6.74 -1.55 8.26
C TYR A 91 6.25 -2.02 6.88
N PRO A 92 5.64 -3.22 6.75
CA PRO A 92 5.18 -3.74 5.45
C PRO A 92 4.22 -2.82 4.70
N GLY A 93 3.41 -2.03 5.43
CA GLY A 93 2.52 -1.03 4.84
C GLY A 93 3.26 0.06 4.07
N CYS A 94 4.49 0.43 4.48
CA CYS A 94 5.31 1.40 3.75
C CYS A 94 5.68 0.88 2.37
N SER A 95 6.20 -0.35 2.27
CA SER A 95 6.58 -0.95 0.99
C SER A 95 5.39 -1.04 0.03
N LEU A 96 4.20 -1.36 0.54
CA LEU A 96 3.00 -1.45 -0.27
C LEU A 96 2.53 -0.07 -0.77
N LEU A 97 2.58 0.96 0.09
CA LEU A 97 2.31 2.34 -0.34
C LEU A 97 3.31 2.82 -1.40
N ASP A 98 4.58 2.44 -1.30
CA ASP A 98 5.60 2.81 -2.27
C ASP A 98 5.33 2.16 -3.65
N LEU A 99 4.95 0.87 -3.68
CA LEU A 99 4.56 0.20 -4.93
C LEU A 99 3.34 0.85 -5.58
N LEU A 100 2.29 1.12 -4.80
CA LEU A 100 1.08 1.80 -5.27
C LEU A 100 1.38 3.21 -5.80
N ARG A 101 2.28 3.94 -5.12
CA ARG A 101 2.72 5.27 -5.54
C ARG A 101 3.54 5.22 -6.82
N SER A 102 4.40 4.21 -7.00
CA SER A 102 5.14 4.01 -8.25
C SER A 102 4.17 3.83 -9.42
N ALA A 103 3.20 2.93 -9.27
CA ALA A 103 2.17 2.69 -10.28
C ALA A 103 1.35 3.95 -10.63
N ALA A 104 0.99 4.74 -9.61
CA ALA A 104 0.30 6.01 -9.82
C ALA A 104 1.18 7.05 -10.52
N SER A 105 2.47 7.10 -10.19
CA SER A 105 3.43 8.04 -10.79
C SER A 105 3.64 7.73 -12.27
N ASP A 106 3.85 6.44 -12.59
CA ASP A 106 4.02 5.97 -13.95
C ASP A 106 2.77 6.23 -14.78
N ARG A 107 1.57 6.03 -14.19
CA ARG A 107 0.31 6.33 -14.86
C ARG A 107 0.07 7.82 -15.09
N ALA A 108 0.44 8.66 -14.12
CA ALA A 108 0.24 10.10 -14.15
C ALA A 108 1.30 10.85 -14.99
N GLY A 109 2.46 10.22 -15.23
CA GLY A 109 3.60 10.84 -15.91
C GLY A 109 4.36 11.86 -15.03
N HIS A 110 4.12 11.86 -13.72
CA HIS A 110 4.81 12.71 -12.75
C HIS A 110 4.87 12.03 -11.38
N PRO A 111 5.79 12.43 -10.48
CA PRO A 111 5.86 11.87 -9.13
C PRO A 111 4.54 12.06 -8.36
N TRP A 112 4.04 10.98 -7.77
CA TRP A 112 2.84 11.01 -6.93
C TRP A 112 3.19 11.42 -5.49
N PRO A 113 2.35 12.21 -4.80
CA PRO A 113 2.67 12.72 -3.46
C PRO A 113 2.87 11.62 -2.41
N ASN A 114 3.90 11.81 -1.57
CA ASN A 114 4.17 10.98 -0.40
C ASN A 114 3.60 11.63 0.86
N LEU A 115 2.59 11.01 1.47
CA LEU A 115 2.00 11.45 2.73
C LEU A 115 2.50 10.65 3.95
N ALA A 116 3.49 9.78 3.75
CA ALA A 116 4.15 9.06 4.84
C ALA A 116 5.23 9.95 5.49
N PRO A 117 5.51 9.75 6.80
CA PRO A 117 6.58 10.46 7.47
C PRO A 117 7.90 10.22 6.75
N ALA A 118 8.68 11.29 6.55
CA ALA A 118 10.06 11.18 6.11
C ALA A 118 10.78 10.27 7.11
N GLY A 119 11.44 9.22 6.62
CA GLY A 119 12.16 8.29 7.48
C GLY A 119 13.09 9.10 8.38
N THR A 120 12.91 9.00 9.69
CA THR A 120 13.81 9.62 10.66
C THR A 120 15.21 9.13 10.29
N ARG A 121 16.08 10.05 9.86
CA ARG A 121 17.51 9.81 9.97
C ARG A 121 17.72 9.46 11.44
N LEU A 122 18.34 8.32 11.72
CA LEU A 122 18.73 7.96 13.07
C LEU A 122 19.77 9.00 13.52
N ASP A 123 19.31 10.16 13.99
CA ASP A 123 20.13 11.10 14.69
C ASP A 123 20.31 10.54 16.09
N GLY A 124 21.53 10.05 16.34
CA GLY A 124 22.20 9.99 17.63
C GLY A 124 21.43 9.34 18.78
N TYR A 125 21.88 8.15 19.18
CA TYR A 125 21.85 7.80 20.60
C TYR A 125 22.51 8.93 21.41
N CYS A 126 21.80 9.47 22.39
CA CYS A 126 22.39 10.03 23.60
C CYS A 126 22.09 9.07 24.76
#